data_AF-A0A7K4MHF7-F1
#
_entry.id   AF-A0A7K4MHF7-F1
#
_cell.length_a   1.000
_cell.length_b   1.000
_cell.length_c   1.000
_cell.angle_alpha   90.00
_cell.angle_beta   90.00
_cell.angle_gamma   90.00
#
_symmetry.space_group_name_H-M   'P 1'
#
loop_
_entity.id
_entity.type
_entity.pdbx_description
1 polymer ?
#
loop_
_entity_poly.entity_id
_entity_poly.type
_entity_poly.pdbx_seq_one_letter_code
_entity_poly.pdbx_strand_id
1 'polypeptide(L)'
;MWLFLLEWKLSKGVLENMTCPQCSSSNVAEIFWGFPGNMDEIKEDLRNGRIILGGCVVTDHDPKLECNVCHHRWGDREDLS
;
A
#
# COMPACT_ATOMS: atom_id res chain seq x y z
N MET A 1 9.18 6.70 15.66
CA MET A 1 10.08 5.69 15.02
C MET A 1 9.66 4.26 15.31
N TRP A 2 9.35 3.86 16.55
CA TRP A 2 8.82 2.49 16.83
C TRP A 2 7.32 2.32 16.51
N LEU A 3 6.50 3.36 16.72
CA LEU A 3 5.06 3.33 16.39
C LEU A 3 4.82 3.09 14.89
N PHE A 4 5.55 3.81 14.03
CA PHE A 4 5.47 3.66 12.57
C PHE A 4 5.79 2.24 12.08
N LEU A 5 6.80 1.59 12.68
CA LEU A 5 7.13 0.19 12.36
C LEU A 5 6.05 -0.79 12.83
N LEU A 6 5.37 -0.49 13.94
CA LEU A 6 4.26 -1.29 14.46
C LEU A 6 3.02 -1.15 13.57
N GLU A 7 2.65 0.09 13.22
CA GLU A 7 1.56 0.41 12.29
C GLU A 7 1.80 -0.20 10.92
N TRP A 8 3.05 -0.15 10.43
CA TRP A 8 3.47 -0.81 9.20
C TRP A 8 3.29 -2.33 9.25
N LYS A 9 3.67 -2.95 10.38
CA LYS A 9 3.51 -4.39 10.58
C LYS A 9 2.05 -4.82 10.72
N LEU A 10 1.20 -3.94 11.26
CA LEU A 10 -0.25 -4.12 11.33
C LEU A 10 -0.91 -3.99 9.94
N SER A 11 -0.54 -2.98 9.15
CA SER A 11 -1.01 -2.84 7.74
C SER A 11 -0.70 -4.11 6.92
N LYS A 12 0.54 -4.62 7.04
CA LYS A 12 0.96 -5.86 6.38
C LYS A 12 0.06 -7.06 6.68
N GLY A 13 -0.38 -7.22 7.93
CA GLY A 13 -1.27 -8.32 8.33
C GLY A 13 -2.70 -8.20 7.78
N VAL A 14 -3.16 -6.98 7.48
CA VAL A 14 -4.48 -6.74 6.88
C VAL A 14 -4.47 -7.08 5.38
N LEU A 15 -3.39 -6.74 4.67
CA LEU A 15 -3.24 -7.00 3.23
C LEU A 15 -3.16 -8.49 2.90
N GLU A 16 -2.59 -9.31 3.77
CA GLU A 16 -2.45 -10.78 3.57
C GLU A 16 -3.78 -11.52 3.36
N ASN A 17 -4.91 -10.92 3.77
CA ASN A 17 -6.24 -11.51 3.59
C ASN A 17 -7.10 -10.79 2.55
N MET A 18 -6.56 -9.79 1.84
CA MET A 18 -7.32 -9.05 0.82
C MET A 18 -7.29 -9.77 -0.53
N THR A 19 -8.44 -9.75 -1.21
CA THR A 19 -8.58 -10.26 -2.57
C THR A 19 -9.07 -9.14 -3.47
N CYS A 20 -8.54 -9.09 -4.69
CA CYS A 20 -8.94 -8.10 -5.67
C CYS A 20 -10.43 -8.31 -6.05
N PRO A 21 -11.28 -7.28 -5.90
CA PRO A 21 -12.70 -7.41 -6.22
C PRO A 21 -12.96 -7.55 -7.73
N GLN A 22 -11.99 -7.20 -8.57
CA GLN A 22 -12.12 -7.27 -10.04
C GLN A 22 -11.70 -8.63 -10.62
N CYS A 23 -10.66 -9.26 -10.07
CA CYS A 23 -10.09 -10.49 -10.65
C CYS A 23 -9.92 -11.64 -9.65
N SER A 24 -10.32 -11.47 -8.39
CA SER A 24 -10.20 -12.46 -7.31
C SER A 24 -8.77 -12.90 -6.96
N SER A 25 -7.74 -12.22 -7.47
CA SER A 25 -6.35 -12.49 -7.08
C SER A 25 -6.07 -12.02 -5.66
N SER A 26 -5.28 -12.79 -4.90
CA SER A 26 -4.73 -12.38 -3.59
C SER A 26 -3.44 -11.56 -3.70
N ASN A 27 -2.91 -11.33 -4.90
CA ASN A 27 -1.70 -10.55 -5.11
C ASN A 27 -2.05 -9.05 -5.15
N VAL A 28 -2.20 -8.47 -3.96
CA VAL A 28 -2.60 -7.08 -3.72
C VAL A 28 -1.47 -6.34 -3.01
N ALA A 29 -1.19 -5.12 -3.46
CA ALA A 29 -0.20 -4.21 -2.88
C ALA A 29 -0.87 -2.99 -2.25
N GLU A 30 -0.24 -2.44 -1.23
CA GLU A 30 -0.55 -1.10 -0.73
C GLU A 30 0.10 -0.04 -1.62
N ILE A 31 -0.61 1.05 -1.89
CA ILE A 31 -0.10 2.16 -2.66
C ILE A 31 0.55 3.16 -1.69
N PHE A 32 1.85 3.32 -1.81
CA PHE A 32 2.58 4.35 -1.10
C PHE A 32 2.51 5.67 -1.90
N TRP A 33 1.82 6.65 -1.33
CA TRP A 33 1.72 8.00 -1.86
C TRP A 33 2.68 8.95 -1.13
N GLY A 34 3.18 9.94 -1.86
CA GLY A 34 4.12 10.93 -1.35
C GLY A 34 5.59 10.53 -1.53
N PHE A 35 6.46 11.22 -0.80
CA PHE A 35 7.90 10.99 -0.84
C PHE A 35 8.35 10.29 0.45
N PRO A 36 8.99 9.10 0.37
CA PRO A 36 9.45 8.41 1.56
C PRO A 36 10.60 9.17 2.21
N GLY A 37 10.53 9.38 3.52
CA GLY A 37 11.63 9.99 4.28
C GLY A 37 12.91 9.13 4.28
N ASN A 38 12.75 7.81 4.14
CA ASN A 38 13.85 6.87 4.02
C ASN A 38 13.52 5.76 3.01
N MET A 39 14.23 5.73 1.89
CA MET A 39 14.02 4.74 0.83
C MET A 39 14.36 3.30 1.27
N ASP A 40 15.32 3.13 2.18
CA ASP A 40 15.78 1.79 2.57
C ASP A 40 14.73 1.04 3.39
N GLU A 41 13.82 1.76 4.06
CA GLU A 41 12.73 1.17 4.86
C GLU A 41 11.68 0.47 4.00
N ILE A 42 11.43 0.97 2.78
CA ILE A 42 10.38 0.44 1.89
C ILE A 42 10.93 -0.42 0.75
N LYS A 43 12.26 -0.42 0.54
CA LYS A 43 12.91 -1.06 -0.61
C LYS A 43 12.59 -2.54 -0.74
N GLU A 44 12.60 -3.27 0.37
CA GLU A 44 12.27 -4.70 0.36
C GLU A 44 10.79 -4.96 0.09
N ASP A 45 9.91 -4.08 0.55
CA ASP A 45 8.47 -4.21 0.32
C ASP A 45 8.12 -3.88 -1.14
N LEU A 46 8.79 -2.89 -1.74
CA LEU A 46 8.73 -2.61 -3.18
C LEU A 46 9.21 -3.81 -4.01
N ARG A 47 10.36 -4.40 -3.66
CA ARG A 47 10.91 -5.58 -4.36
C ARG A 47 9.96 -6.77 -4.36
N ASN A 48 9.25 -6.98 -3.25
CA ASN A 48 8.32 -8.08 -3.09
C ASN A 48 6.90 -7.76 -3.57
N GLY A 49 6.66 -6.58 -4.15
CA GLY A 49 5.34 -6.17 -4.62
C GLY A 49 4.31 -6.00 -3.50
N ARG A 50 4.75 -5.80 -2.25
CA ARG A 50 3.86 -5.47 -1.12
C ARG A 50 3.48 -4.00 -1.13
N ILE A 51 4.37 -3.16 -1.64
CA ILE A 51 4.13 -1.74 -1.90
C ILE A 51 4.29 -1.49 -3.40
N ILE A 52 3.47 -0.58 -3.93
CA ILE A 52 3.75 0.12 -5.18
C ILE A 52 3.74 1.65 -4.96
N LEU A 53 4.41 2.40 -5.84
CA LEU A 53 4.43 3.86 -5.75
C LEU A 53 3.22 4.45 -6.51
N GLY A 54 2.40 5.22 -5.81
CA GLY A 54 1.24 5.89 -6.41
C GLY A 54 1.61 7.18 -7.14
N GLY A 55 2.56 7.93 -6.58
CA GLY A 55 2.95 9.26 -7.03
C GLY A 55 3.35 10.13 -5.84
N CYS A 56 3.96 11.30 -6.11
CA CYS A 56 4.41 12.21 -5.06
C CYS A 56 3.33 13.17 -4.55
N VAL A 57 2.25 13.35 -5.31
CA VAL A 57 1.13 14.21 -4.92
C VAL A 57 0.13 13.38 -4.13
N VAL A 58 -0.22 13.89 -2.97
CA VAL A 58 -1.22 13.29 -2.06
C VAL A 58 -2.49 14.12 -2.15
N THR A 59 -3.64 13.45 -2.28
CA THR A 59 -4.99 14.03 -2.31
C THR A 59 -5.91 13.32 -1.30
N ASP A 60 -7.12 13.84 -1.10
CA ASP A 60 -8.07 13.24 -0.15
C ASP A 60 -8.73 11.94 -0.65
N HIS A 61 -8.56 11.60 -1.93
CA HIS A 61 -9.22 10.47 -2.59
C HIS A 61 -8.23 9.52 -3.27
N ASP A 62 -7.01 9.46 -2.74
CA ASP A 62 -6.02 8.54 -3.29
C ASP A 62 -6.40 7.09 -2.94
N PRO A 63 -6.38 6.17 -3.91
CA PRO A 63 -6.64 4.77 -3.64
C PRO A 63 -5.54 4.20 -2.74
N LYS A 64 -5.94 3.35 -1.81
CA LYS A 64 -5.03 2.70 -0.86
C LYS A 64 -4.38 1.43 -1.42
N LEU A 65 -5.06 0.73 -2.33
CA LEU A 65 -4.67 -0.61 -2.78
C LEU A 65 -4.63 -0.70 -4.29
N GLU A 66 -3.71 -1.52 -4.80
CA GLU A 66 -3.67 -1.94 -6.21
C GLU A 66 -3.50 -3.46 -6.32
N CYS A 67 -4.19 -4.09 -7.27
CA CYS A 67 -3.92 -5.47 -7.63
C CYS A 67 -2.72 -5.57 -8.56
N ASN A 68 -1.68 -6.32 -8.17
CA ASN A 68 -0.49 -6.55 -8.98
C ASN A 68 -0.75 -7.34 -10.28
N VAL A 69 -1.96 -7.92 -10.45
CA VAL A 69 -2.31 -8.74 -11.63
C VAL A 69 -3.15 -7.96 -12.64
N CYS A 70 -4.15 -7.20 -12.18
CA CYS A 70 -5.09 -6.50 -13.06
C CYS A 70 -5.07 -4.98 -12.94
N HIS A 71 -4.23 -4.44 -12.04
CA HIS A 71 -4.06 -3.00 -11.78
C HIS A 71 -5.34 -2.27 -11.35
N HIS A 72 -6.38 -3.00 -10.95
CA HIS A 72 -7.52 -2.39 -10.29
C HIS A 72 -7.06 -1.69 -9.01
N ARG A 73 -7.54 -0.47 -8.77
CA ARG A 73 -7.24 0.32 -7.58
C ARG A 73 -8.51 0.56 -6.78
N TRP A 74 -8.44 0.40 -5.46
CA TRP A 74 -9.59 0.55 -4.58
C TRP A 74 -9.18 0.86 -3.13
N GLY A 75 -10.20 1.13 -2.30
CA GLY A 75 -10.04 1.51 -0.90
C GLY A 75 -9.59 2.97 -0.77
N ASP A 76 -10.00 3.61 0.31
CA ASP A 76 -9.62 4.99 0.59
C ASP A 76 -8.49 5.04 1.61
N ARG A 77 -7.60 6.03 1.46
CA ARG A 77 -6.62 6.37 2.48
C ARG A 77 -7.33 6.96 3.70
N GLU A 78 -7.50 6.19 4.77
CA GLU A 78 -8.09 6.68 6.03
C GLU A 78 -7.07 7.46 6.90
N ASP A 79 -5.85 7.65 6.41
CA ASP A 79 -4.71 8.24 7.12
C ASP A 79 -4.63 9.77 7.01
N LEU A 80 -5.74 10.48 7.21
CA LEU A 80 -5.76 11.90 7.63
C LEU A 80 -7.01 12.23 8.47
N SER A 81 -6.99 11.82 9.73
CA SER A 81 -7.63 12.56 10.83
C SER A 81 -6.68 12.65 12.02
#